data_AF-J0CRK3-F1
#
_entry.id   AF-J0CRK3-F1
#
_cell.length_a   1.000
_cell.length_b   1.000
_cell.length_c   1.000
_cell.angle_alpha   90.00
_cell.angle_beta   90.00
_cell.angle_gamma   90.00
#
_symmetry.space_group_name_H-M   'P 1'
#
loop_
_entity.id
_entity.type
_entity.pdbx_description
1 polymer ?
#
loop_
_entity_poly.entity_id
_entity_poly.type
_entity_poly.pdbx_seq_one_letter_code
_entity_poly.pdbx_strand_id
1 'polypeptide(L)'
;PFYARWPHADMHRAQSPDCLHQVTQGVGAHLITWLTSIMGEDELDARLARLPPAHNLRNFARGISGLSRVSGSERKAIYAQILGGIIGRVPREAVRATRALLNFMYIAAFEVHSEDTLGALRDTLDQFHKNKAVFQKHNPDLDFNFPKMHMLEHYEPDIRYIGTTDNTNTETTERMHVDNAKNALRASNHKDFVVQMCRWLQRRHSIHLFAVWLAWRQGTTYDARRRPPKAEKRNPVVLAKVPPVPRKQISDLEREHGITGFKAALKTFL
;
A
#
# COMPACT_ATOMS: atom_id res chain seq x y z
N PRO A 1 -26.35 -8.15 15.25
CA PRO A 1 -24.89 -8.14 14.98
C PRO A 1 -24.10 -8.82 16.09
N PHE A 2 -22.99 -9.51 15.79
CA PHE A 2 -22.15 -10.23 16.77
C PHE A 2 -21.67 -9.36 17.94
N TYR A 3 -21.45 -8.07 17.68
CA TYR A 3 -20.93 -7.07 18.62
C TYR A 3 -22.02 -6.29 19.38
N ALA A 4 -23.31 -6.50 19.10
CA ALA A 4 -24.40 -5.65 19.63
C ALA A 4 -24.58 -5.71 21.15
N ARG A 5 -24.00 -6.72 21.82
CA ARG A 5 -24.06 -6.90 23.28
C ARG A 5 -22.77 -6.49 23.99
N TRP A 6 -21.78 -5.98 23.27
CA TRP A 6 -20.48 -5.63 23.86
C TRP A 6 -20.58 -4.24 24.50
N PRO A 7 -20.49 -4.13 25.84
CA PRO A 7 -20.84 -2.89 26.56
C PRO A 7 -19.89 -1.71 26.29
N HIS A 8 -18.72 -1.96 25.70
CA HIS A 8 -17.70 -0.96 25.42
C HIS A 8 -17.23 -0.96 23.96
N ALA A 9 -17.97 -1.60 23.06
CA ALA A 9 -17.62 -1.63 21.64
C ALA A 9 -18.59 -0.78 20.83
N ASP A 10 -18.09 0.33 20.31
CA ASP A 10 -18.78 1.11 19.29
C ASP A 10 -18.14 0.80 17.93
N MET A 11 -18.82 -0.04 17.14
CA MET A 11 -18.34 -0.44 15.81
C MET A 11 -18.32 0.73 14.82
N HIS A 12 -19.09 1.79 15.06
CA HIS A 12 -19.07 2.98 14.23
C HIS A 12 -17.79 3.78 14.47
N ARG A 13 -17.31 3.82 15.71
CA ARG A 13 -16.01 4.43 16.07
C ARG A 13 -14.80 3.53 15.85
N ALA A 14 -15.01 2.23 15.62
CA ALA A 14 -13.93 1.29 15.32
C ALA A 14 -13.46 1.38 13.86
N GLN A 15 -14.26 1.97 12.99
CA GLN A 15 -13.87 2.25 11.61
C GLN A 15 -13.09 3.56 11.61
N SER A 16 -11.91 3.55 11.01
CA SER A 16 -11.07 4.73 10.91
C SER A 16 -10.84 5.14 9.45
N PRO A 17 -10.56 6.42 9.19
CA PRO A 17 -10.16 6.88 7.88
C PRO A 17 -8.96 6.14 7.33
N ASP A 18 -9.03 5.74 6.07
CA ASP A 18 -7.94 5.11 5.31
C ASP A 18 -7.76 5.84 3.98
N CYS A 19 -6.83 6.80 3.94
CA CYS A 19 -6.55 7.59 2.75
C CYS A 19 -6.09 6.74 1.56
N LEU A 20 -5.49 5.57 1.77
CA LEU A 20 -5.09 4.70 0.67
C LEU A 20 -6.30 3.96 0.08
N HIS A 21 -7.03 3.18 0.87
CA HIS A 21 -8.05 2.27 0.32
C HIS A 21 -9.41 2.92 0.11
N GLN A 22 -9.78 3.92 0.93
CA GLN A 22 -11.07 4.62 0.83
C GLN A 22 -10.98 5.76 -0.18
N VAL A 23 -9.91 6.56 -0.13
CA VAL A 23 -9.79 7.78 -0.94
C VAL A 23 -8.99 7.51 -2.23
N THR A 24 -7.70 7.18 -2.11
CA THR A 24 -6.79 7.06 -3.26
C THR A 24 -7.18 5.90 -4.20
N GLN A 25 -7.31 4.68 -3.68
CA GLN A 25 -7.72 3.50 -4.43
C GLN A 25 -9.23 3.27 -4.45
N GLY A 26 -9.98 4.07 -3.69
CA GLY A 26 -11.44 4.01 -3.63
C GLY A 26 -12.08 5.05 -4.52
N VAL A 27 -12.53 6.16 -3.93
CA VAL A 27 -13.27 7.21 -4.65
C VAL A 27 -12.46 7.79 -5.82
N GLY A 28 -11.14 7.94 -5.67
CA GLY A 28 -10.27 8.40 -6.75
C GLY A 28 -10.17 7.43 -7.93
N ALA A 29 -10.32 6.12 -7.69
CA ALA A 29 -10.35 5.14 -8.77
C ALA A 29 -11.64 5.29 -9.58
N HIS A 30 -12.77 5.46 -8.88
CA HIS A 30 -14.06 5.74 -9.52
C HIS A 30 -14.04 7.08 -10.27
N LEU A 31 -13.38 8.11 -9.75
CA LEU A 31 -13.24 9.40 -10.42
C LEU A 31 -12.64 9.27 -11.82
N ILE A 32 -11.61 8.43 -11.99
CA ILE A 32 -11.04 8.17 -13.31
C ILE A 32 -12.09 7.54 -14.23
N THR A 33 -12.83 6.54 -13.76
CA THR A 33 -13.91 5.92 -14.53
C THR A 33 -14.99 6.93 -14.93
N TRP A 34 -15.39 7.83 -14.02
CA TRP A 34 -16.40 8.87 -14.30
C TRP A 34 -15.91 9.91 -15.33
N LEU A 35 -14.62 10.23 -15.31
CA LEU A 35 -14.02 11.13 -16.30
C LEU A 35 -13.88 10.44 -17.66
N THR A 36 -13.48 9.18 -17.66
CA THR A 36 -13.40 8.34 -18.87
C THR A 36 -14.78 8.22 -19.54
N SER A 37 -15.88 8.08 -18.79
CA SER A 37 -17.22 8.01 -19.40
C SER A 37 -17.66 9.31 -20.07
N ILE A 38 -17.14 10.47 -19.66
CA ILE A 38 -17.44 11.77 -20.28
C ILE A 38 -16.56 12.03 -21.50
N MET A 39 -15.27 11.73 -21.38
CA MET A 39 -14.24 12.13 -22.34
C MET A 39 -14.01 11.08 -23.43
N GLY A 40 -14.19 9.81 -23.10
CA GLY A 40 -13.66 8.67 -23.86
C GLY A 40 -12.25 8.30 -23.38
N GLU A 41 -11.96 7.00 -23.43
CA GLU A 41 -10.67 6.43 -23.02
C GLU A 41 -9.52 6.97 -23.87
N ASP A 42 -9.65 6.90 -25.19
CA ASP A 42 -8.63 7.34 -26.15
C ASP A 42 -8.26 8.82 -25.98
N GLU A 43 -9.25 9.68 -25.75
CA GLU A 43 -9.03 11.11 -25.58
C GLU A 43 -8.36 11.41 -24.23
N LEU A 44 -8.77 10.74 -23.15
CA LEU A 44 -8.11 10.92 -21.85
C LEU A 44 -6.64 10.49 -21.91
N ASP A 45 -6.36 9.35 -22.53
CA ASP A 45 -5.00 8.84 -22.71
C ASP A 45 -4.15 9.75 -23.60
N ALA A 46 -4.69 10.21 -24.73
CA ALA A 46 -4.00 11.11 -25.63
C ALA A 46 -3.63 12.44 -24.95
N ARG A 47 -4.51 12.97 -24.09
CA ARG A 47 -4.25 14.23 -23.37
C ARG A 47 -3.21 14.07 -22.29
N LEU A 48 -3.26 12.99 -21.49
CA LEU A 48 -2.24 12.71 -20.48
C LEU A 48 -0.87 12.43 -21.11
N ALA A 49 -0.83 11.77 -22.27
CA ALA A 49 0.41 11.51 -23.01
C ALA A 49 1.06 12.78 -23.59
N ARG A 50 0.27 13.83 -23.85
CA ARG A 50 0.74 15.12 -24.40
C ARG A 50 1.13 16.15 -23.34
N LEU A 51 0.93 15.86 -22.05
CA LEU A 51 1.36 16.77 -20.99
C LEU A 51 2.89 16.93 -21.05
N PRO A 52 3.41 18.17 -20.95
CA PRO A 52 4.84 18.41 -21.00
C PRO A 52 5.52 17.73 -19.79
N PRO A 53 6.73 17.16 -19.97
CA PRO A 53 7.51 16.65 -18.86
C PRO A 53 7.73 17.75 -17.82
N ALA A 54 7.52 17.42 -16.54
CA ALA A 54 7.77 18.31 -15.43
C ALA A 54 8.53 17.59 -14.32
N HIS A 55 9.27 18.35 -13.53
CA HIS A 55 10.03 17.82 -12.41
C HIS A 55 9.10 17.13 -11.41
N ASN A 56 9.49 15.93 -10.94
CA ASN A 56 8.71 15.07 -10.03
C ASN A 56 7.35 14.58 -10.56
N LEU A 57 7.01 14.77 -11.84
CA LEU A 57 5.82 14.19 -12.45
C LEU A 57 6.16 12.97 -13.30
N ARG A 58 5.34 11.92 -13.20
CA ARG A 58 5.48 10.73 -14.03
C ARG A 58 4.89 11.01 -15.41
N ASN A 59 5.68 10.78 -16.45
CA ASN A 59 5.19 10.84 -17.82
C ASN A 59 4.36 9.57 -18.15
N PHE A 60 3.13 9.78 -18.63
CA PHE A 60 2.21 8.73 -19.10
C PHE A 60 2.16 8.70 -20.64
N ALA A 61 3.31 8.44 -21.29
CA ALA A 61 3.45 8.52 -22.76
C ALA A 61 2.49 7.59 -23.55
N ARG A 62 1.92 6.57 -22.91
CA ARG A 62 0.92 5.66 -23.49
C ARG A 62 -0.45 5.76 -22.79
N GLY A 63 -0.71 6.89 -22.12
CA GLY A 63 -1.91 7.06 -21.30
C GLY A 63 -1.88 6.21 -20.02
N ILE A 64 -3.07 6.04 -19.43
CA ILE A 64 -3.30 5.36 -18.15
C ILE A 64 -4.17 4.11 -18.29
N SER A 65 -4.91 3.94 -19.38
CA SER A 65 -5.92 2.86 -19.50
C SER A 65 -5.30 1.46 -19.60
N GLY A 66 -4.10 1.36 -20.18
CA GLY A 66 -3.34 0.10 -20.24
C GLY A 66 -2.71 -0.33 -18.91
N LEU A 67 -2.84 0.45 -17.83
CA LEU A 67 -2.25 0.11 -16.54
C LEU A 67 -3.07 -0.96 -15.82
N SER A 68 -2.42 -2.07 -15.45
CA SER A 68 -3.03 -3.12 -14.62
C SER A 68 -2.43 -3.10 -13.21
N ARG A 69 -3.26 -3.43 -12.20
CA ARG A 69 -2.84 -3.48 -10.78
C ARG A 69 -2.20 -2.18 -10.30
N VAL A 70 -2.83 -1.05 -10.66
CA VAL A 70 -2.35 0.31 -10.39
C VAL A 70 -2.13 0.52 -8.88
N SER A 71 -0.88 0.78 -8.50
CA SER A 71 -0.49 1.02 -7.12
C SER A 71 -0.99 2.38 -6.59
N GLY A 72 -0.96 2.57 -5.27
CA GLY A 72 -1.31 3.85 -4.65
C GLY A 72 -0.41 5.01 -5.14
N SER A 73 0.88 4.78 -5.31
CA SER A 73 1.82 5.78 -5.84
C SER A 73 1.53 6.13 -7.30
N GLU A 74 1.12 5.15 -8.11
CA GLU A 74 0.67 5.38 -9.48
C GLU A 74 -0.61 6.20 -9.55
N ARG A 75 -1.59 5.90 -8.69
CA ARG A 75 -2.82 6.71 -8.57
C ARG A 75 -2.49 8.16 -8.21
N LYS A 76 -1.65 8.38 -7.19
CA LYS A 76 -1.20 9.74 -6.79
C LYS A 76 -0.52 10.47 -7.96
N ALA A 77 0.31 9.78 -8.76
CA ALA A 77 0.94 10.36 -9.94
C ALA A 77 -0.04 10.73 -11.06
N ILE A 78 -1.12 9.96 -11.24
CA ILE A 78 -2.22 10.30 -12.16
C ILE A 78 -2.97 11.53 -11.63
N TYR A 79 -3.32 11.55 -10.36
CA TYR A 79 -4.07 12.65 -9.73
C TYR A 79 -3.36 14.01 -9.78
N ALA A 80 -2.03 14.00 -9.66
CA ALA A 80 -1.22 15.21 -9.82
C ALA A 80 -1.36 15.87 -11.21
N GLN A 81 -1.85 15.13 -12.21
CA GLN A 81 -1.87 15.55 -13.62
C GLN A 81 -3.28 15.53 -14.24
N ILE A 82 -4.25 14.84 -13.62
CA ILE A 82 -5.57 14.57 -14.21
C ILE A 82 -6.34 15.85 -14.55
N LEU A 83 -6.18 16.92 -13.77
CA LEU A 83 -6.83 18.21 -14.06
C LEU A 83 -6.39 18.80 -15.40
N GLY A 84 -5.09 18.72 -15.73
CA GLY A 84 -4.57 19.12 -17.04
C GLY A 84 -5.08 18.22 -18.17
N GLY A 85 -5.25 16.94 -17.87
CA GLY A 85 -5.86 15.97 -18.78
C GLY A 85 -7.32 16.28 -19.12
N ILE A 86 -8.10 16.86 -18.21
CA ILE A 86 -9.56 17.02 -18.43
C ILE A 86 -10.02 18.41 -18.86
N ILE A 87 -9.20 19.44 -18.64
CA ILE A 87 -9.59 20.83 -18.88
C ILE A 87 -9.95 21.08 -20.35
N GLY A 88 -11.04 21.83 -20.58
CA GLY A 88 -11.52 22.18 -21.93
C GLY A 88 -12.26 21.06 -22.67
N ARG A 89 -12.35 19.84 -22.11
CA ARG A 89 -13.03 18.71 -22.76
C ARG A 89 -14.18 18.10 -21.95
N VAL A 90 -14.18 18.24 -20.63
CA VAL A 90 -15.33 17.89 -19.77
C VAL A 90 -16.10 19.15 -19.32
N PRO A 91 -17.37 19.04 -18.88
CA PRO A 91 -18.13 20.17 -18.34
C PRO A 91 -17.40 20.85 -17.17
N ARG A 92 -17.66 22.15 -16.98
CA ARG A 92 -16.97 22.94 -15.94
C ARG A 92 -17.26 22.41 -14.53
N GLU A 93 -18.44 21.86 -14.33
CA GLU A 93 -18.90 21.18 -13.12
C GLU A 93 -18.05 19.95 -12.84
N ALA A 94 -17.72 19.15 -13.86
CA ALA A 94 -16.85 17.98 -13.70
C ALA A 94 -15.44 18.40 -13.30
N VAL A 95 -14.90 19.49 -13.87
CA VAL A 95 -13.60 20.04 -13.46
C VAL A 95 -13.64 20.53 -12.00
N ARG A 96 -14.72 21.20 -11.58
CA ARG A 96 -14.92 21.65 -10.21
C ARG A 96 -15.02 20.48 -9.23
N ALA A 97 -15.82 19.46 -9.54
CA ALA A 97 -15.96 18.27 -8.72
C ALA A 97 -14.63 17.52 -8.59
N THR A 98 -13.92 17.26 -9.70
CA THR A 98 -12.61 16.61 -9.69
C THR A 98 -11.62 17.36 -8.80
N ARG A 99 -11.50 18.69 -8.98
CA ARG A 99 -10.60 19.51 -8.16
C ARG A 99 -10.99 19.48 -6.68
N ALA A 100 -12.28 19.58 -6.36
CA ALA A 100 -12.76 19.52 -4.99
C ALA A 100 -12.39 18.19 -4.33
N LEU A 101 -12.59 17.08 -5.03
CA LEU A 101 -12.21 15.76 -4.53
C LEU A 101 -10.69 15.62 -4.38
N LEU A 102 -9.88 16.11 -5.32
CA LEU A 102 -8.41 16.09 -5.20
C LEU A 102 -7.92 16.93 -4.02
N ASN A 103 -8.52 18.10 -3.79
CA ASN A 103 -8.22 18.93 -2.62
C ASN A 103 -8.59 18.21 -1.33
N PHE A 104 -9.74 17.53 -1.29
CA PHE A 104 -10.12 16.68 -0.16
C PHE A 104 -9.05 15.61 0.11
N MET A 105 -8.59 14.89 -0.93
CA MET A 105 -7.53 13.87 -0.76
C MET A 105 -6.24 14.45 -0.20
N TYR A 106 -5.89 15.66 -0.65
CA TYR A 106 -4.66 16.34 -0.24
C TYR A 106 -4.74 16.80 1.22
N ILE A 107 -5.84 17.45 1.60
CA ILE A 107 -6.04 17.96 2.97
C ILE A 107 -6.20 16.80 3.95
N ALA A 108 -6.96 15.75 3.61
CA ALA A 108 -7.16 14.58 4.47
C ALA A 108 -5.84 13.85 4.80
N ALA A 109 -4.79 14.04 4.01
CA ALA A 109 -3.48 13.44 4.20
C ALA A 109 -2.50 14.35 4.98
N PHE A 110 -2.95 15.47 5.54
CA PHE A 110 -2.10 16.32 6.36
C PHE A 110 -1.70 15.61 7.66
N GLU A 111 -0.44 15.80 8.05
CA GLU A 111 0.13 15.28 9.30
C GLU A 111 -0.21 16.18 10.50
N VAL A 112 -0.83 17.35 10.26
CA VAL A 112 -1.30 18.28 11.28
C VAL A 112 -2.54 18.98 10.77
N HIS A 113 -3.58 19.04 11.61
CA HIS A 113 -4.82 19.75 11.32
C HIS A 113 -5.04 20.93 12.28
N SER A 114 -5.43 22.07 11.71
CA SER A 114 -6.06 23.19 12.43
C SER A 114 -7.56 23.25 12.12
N GLU A 115 -8.30 24.06 12.89
CA GLU A 115 -9.72 24.35 12.61
C GLU A 115 -9.94 24.84 11.17
N ASP A 116 -9.03 25.67 10.65
CA ASP A 116 -9.08 26.15 9.25
C ASP A 116 -8.93 25.00 8.25
N THR A 117 -8.02 24.06 8.48
CA THR A 117 -7.84 22.91 7.58
C THR A 117 -9.01 21.93 7.64
N LEU A 118 -9.64 21.77 8.82
CA LEU A 118 -10.84 20.94 8.98
C LEU A 118 -12.05 21.59 8.30
N GLY A 119 -12.19 22.91 8.43
CA GLY A 119 -13.17 23.70 7.67
C GLY A 119 -12.96 23.55 6.17
N ALA A 120 -11.71 23.69 5.69
CA ALA A 120 -11.38 23.49 4.29
C ALA A 120 -11.66 22.06 3.80
N LEU A 121 -11.39 21.04 4.62
CA LEU A 121 -11.72 19.65 4.30
C LEU A 121 -13.22 19.48 4.05
N ARG A 122 -14.07 19.97 4.96
CA ARG A 122 -15.53 19.94 4.80
C ARG A 122 -15.99 20.73 3.57
N ASP A 123 -15.45 21.93 3.37
CA ASP A 123 -15.81 22.79 2.25
C ASP A 123 -15.48 22.14 0.90
N THR A 124 -14.36 21.42 0.81
CA THR A 124 -14.02 20.66 -0.40
C THR A 124 -14.98 19.50 -0.67
N LEU A 125 -15.44 18.81 0.38
CA LEU A 125 -16.46 17.76 0.23
C LEU A 125 -17.82 18.35 -0.20
N ASP A 126 -18.23 19.48 0.38
CA ASP A 126 -19.43 20.21 -0.03
C ASP A 126 -19.36 20.66 -1.48
N GLN A 127 -18.20 21.17 -1.92
CA GLN A 127 -17.98 21.54 -3.32
C GLN A 127 -18.07 20.33 -4.25
N PHE A 128 -17.56 19.17 -3.83
CA PHE A 128 -17.74 17.94 -4.59
C PHE A 128 -19.23 17.58 -4.70
N HIS A 129 -19.97 17.56 -3.59
CA HIS A 129 -21.41 17.25 -3.59
C HIS A 129 -22.26 18.20 -4.42
N LYS A 130 -21.93 19.50 -4.41
CA LYS A 130 -22.59 20.52 -5.25
C LYS A 130 -22.44 20.26 -6.76
N ASN A 131 -21.35 19.61 -7.18
CA ASN A 131 -21.02 19.44 -8.61
C ASN A 131 -21.12 17.98 -9.10
N LYS A 132 -21.14 16.98 -8.22
CA LYS A 132 -21.04 15.54 -8.59
C LYS A 132 -22.15 15.04 -9.51
N ALA A 133 -23.33 15.67 -9.49
CA ALA A 133 -24.47 15.30 -10.34
C ALA A 133 -24.13 15.31 -11.85
N VAL A 134 -23.11 16.07 -12.26
CA VAL A 134 -22.60 16.06 -13.64
C VAL A 134 -22.15 14.66 -14.09
N PHE A 135 -21.58 13.85 -13.19
CA PHE A 135 -21.14 12.51 -13.54
C PHE A 135 -22.32 11.58 -13.80
N GLN A 136 -23.41 11.71 -13.05
CA GLN A 136 -24.66 10.96 -13.28
C GLN A 136 -25.35 11.38 -14.57
N LYS A 137 -25.31 12.66 -14.92
CA LYS A 137 -25.86 13.16 -16.19
C LYS A 137 -25.22 12.50 -17.41
N HIS A 138 -23.92 12.19 -17.33
CA HIS A 138 -23.16 11.55 -18.40
C HIS A 138 -23.04 10.03 -18.25
N ASN A 139 -23.43 9.48 -17.11
CA ASN A 139 -23.49 8.05 -16.84
C ASN A 139 -24.70 7.77 -15.93
N PRO A 140 -25.90 7.56 -16.51
CA PRO A 140 -27.14 7.42 -15.74
C PRO A 140 -27.15 6.25 -14.76
N ASP A 141 -26.35 5.21 -15.01
CA ASP A 141 -26.24 4.03 -14.16
C ASP A 141 -25.30 4.26 -12.95
N LEU A 142 -24.66 5.42 -12.86
CA LEU A 142 -23.76 5.78 -11.78
C LEU A 142 -24.55 6.08 -10.49
N ASP A 143 -24.27 5.28 -9.47
CA ASP A 143 -24.72 5.55 -8.11
C ASP A 143 -23.54 5.94 -7.20
N PHE A 144 -23.76 6.96 -6.36
CA PHE A 144 -22.83 7.39 -5.33
C PHE A 144 -23.04 6.62 -4.00
N ASN A 145 -24.04 5.75 -3.92
CA ASN A 145 -24.34 4.95 -2.74
C ASN A 145 -23.41 3.73 -2.61
N PHE A 146 -22.13 3.99 -2.37
CA PHE A 146 -21.17 2.95 -2.03
C PHE A 146 -20.38 3.33 -0.77
N PRO A 147 -19.93 2.34 0.03
CA PRO A 147 -19.35 2.60 1.35
C PRO A 147 -18.22 3.62 1.34
N LYS A 148 -17.29 3.54 0.37
CA LYS A 148 -16.14 4.45 0.29
C LYS A 148 -16.53 5.91 0.02
N MET A 149 -17.65 6.16 -0.66
CA MET A 149 -18.17 7.51 -0.87
C MET A 149 -18.78 8.06 0.43
N HIS A 150 -19.57 7.22 1.12
CA HIS A 150 -20.17 7.58 2.39
C HIS A 150 -19.11 7.85 3.48
N MET A 151 -18.01 7.09 3.47
CA MET A 151 -16.92 7.29 4.43
C MET A 151 -16.35 8.69 4.40
N LEU A 152 -16.39 9.42 3.28
CA LEU A 152 -15.84 10.78 3.19
C LEU A 152 -16.51 11.76 4.17
N GLU A 153 -17.79 11.55 4.49
CA GLU A 153 -18.56 12.37 5.44
C GLU A 153 -18.02 12.24 6.88
N HIS A 154 -17.34 11.14 7.19
CA HIS A 154 -16.83 10.85 8.53
C HIS A 154 -15.37 11.31 8.73
N TYR A 155 -14.67 11.75 7.68
CA TYR A 155 -13.26 12.11 7.80
C TYR A 155 -13.02 13.25 8.79
N GLU A 156 -13.79 14.33 8.72
CA GLU A 156 -13.63 15.47 9.63
C GLU A 156 -13.86 15.09 11.11
N PRO A 157 -15.00 14.46 11.48
CA PRO A 157 -15.22 14.07 12.87
C PRO A 157 -14.23 12.98 13.34
N ASP A 158 -13.85 12.06 12.46
CA ASP A 158 -12.87 11.03 12.79
C ASP A 158 -11.49 11.65 13.05
N ILE A 159 -11.03 12.58 12.21
CA ILE A 159 -9.76 13.30 12.40
C ILE A 159 -9.75 14.03 13.75
N ARG A 160 -10.87 14.64 14.18
CA ARG A 160 -10.96 15.22 15.54
C ARG A 160 -10.84 14.18 16.64
N TYR A 161 -11.35 12.98 16.42
CA TYR A 161 -11.36 11.90 17.40
C TYR A 161 -10.00 11.20 17.52
N ILE A 162 -9.32 10.93 16.40
CA ILE A 162 -8.06 10.16 16.34
C ILE A 162 -6.80 11.01 16.12
N GLY A 163 -6.95 12.29 15.77
CA GLY A 163 -5.86 13.21 15.46
C GLY A 163 -5.60 13.34 13.96
N THR A 164 -4.94 12.35 13.36
CA THR A 164 -4.47 12.39 11.96
C THR A 164 -4.64 11.04 11.28
N THR A 165 -4.78 11.05 9.95
CA THR A 165 -5.11 9.83 9.19
C THR A 165 -3.91 8.92 8.96
N ASP A 166 -2.68 9.40 9.14
CA ASP A 166 -1.44 8.64 9.00
C ASP A 166 -1.32 7.50 10.03
N ASN A 167 -1.87 7.69 11.23
CA ASN A 167 -1.91 6.70 12.30
C ASN A 167 -2.83 5.51 12.01
N THR A 168 -3.84 5.69 11.15
CA THR A 168 -4.82 4.66 10.79
C THR A 168 -4.70 4.19 9.34
N ASN A 169 -3.79 4.81 8.57
CA ASN A 169 -3.56 4.46 7.19
C ASN A 169 -2.88 3.08 7.06
N THR A 170 -3.41 2.26 6.16
CA THR A 170 -2.92 0.90 5.92
C THR A 170 -1.65 0.86 5.05
N GLU A 171 -1.17 1.99 4.51
CA GLU A 171 0.13 2.06 3.82
C GLU A 171 1.27 1.47 4.68
N THR A 172 1.27 1.79 5.98
CA THR A 172 2.28 1.31 6.93
C THR A 172 2.20 -0.21 7.11
N THR A 173 0.99 -0.76 7.29
CA THR A 173 0.81 -2.20 7.46
C THR A 173 1.06 -2.98 6.17
N GLU A 174 0.68 -2.42 5.00
CA GLU A 174 1.01 -2.98 3.68
C GLU A 174 2.53 -3.06 3.47
N ARG A 175 3.27 -2.04 3.90
CA ARG A 175 4.74 -2.09 3.89
C ARG A 175 5.27 -3.20 4.78
N MET A 176 4.71 -3.38 5.98
CA MET A 176 5.09 -4.46 6.89
C MET A 176 4.82 -5.86 6.30
N HIS A 177 3.81 -6.04 5.43
CA HIS A 177 3.60 -7.33 4.75
C HIS A 177 4.80 -7.75 3.89
N VAL A 178 5.57 -6.82 3.33
CA VAL A 178 6.80 -7.14 2.60
C VAL A 178 7.82 -7.79 3.54
N ASP A 179 8.06 -7.16 4.68
CA ASP A 179 9.11 -7.58 5.61
C ASP A 179 8.71 -8.77 6.47
N ASN A 180 7.45 -8.84 6.90
CA ASN A 180 6.96 -9.84 7.85
C ASN A 180 6.34 -11.06 7.17
N ALA A 181 5.75 -10.91 5.98
CA ALA A 181 5.12 -12.03 5.29
C ALA A 181 5.96 -12.48 4.08
N LYS A 182 6.21 -11.59 3.10
CA LYS A 182 6.87 -11.98 1.84
C LYS A 182 8.31 -12.43 2.03
N ASN A 183 9.07 -11.77 2.90
CA ASN A 183 10.45 -12.17 3.19
C ASN A 183 10.50 -13.44 4.04
N ALA A 184 9.57 -13.61 4.99
CA ALA A 184 9.47 -14.82 5.78
C ALA A 184 9.10 -16.03 4.91
N LEU A 185 8.13 -15.88 4.00
CA LEU A 185 7.74 -16.92 3.05
C LEU A 185 8.92 -17.30 2.14
N ARG A 186 9.62 -16.31 1.57
CA ARG A 186 10.82 -16.54 0.74
C ARG A 186 11.96 -17.24 1.47
N ALA A 187 12.03 -17.10 2.80
CA ALA A 187 13.02 -17.78 3.64
C ALA A 187 12.59 -19.19 4.08
N SER A 188 11.35 -19.60 3.78
CA SER A 188 10.83 -20.94 4.08
C SER A 188 11.11 -21.92 2.93
N ASN A 189 10.93 -23.22 3.20
CA ASN A 189 10.94 -24.24 2.14
C ASN A 189 9.57 -24.37 1.41
N HIS A 190 8.60 -23.48 1.70
CA HIS A 190 7.22 -23.48 1.20
C HIS A 190 6.36 -24.70 1.58
N LYS A 191 6.79 -25.55 2.53
CA LYS A 191 6.01 -26.65 3.12
C LYS A 191 5.68 -26.34 4.57
N ASP A 192 4.41 -26.45 4.96
CA ASP A 192 3.95 -26.03 6.31
C ASP A 192 4.52 -24.67 6.74
N PHE A 193 4.55 -23.75 5.78
CA PHE A 193 5.36 -22.53 5.83
C PHE A 193 4.95 -21.58 6.95
N VAL A 194 3.72 -21.69 7.48
CA VAL A 194 3.22 -20.83 8.56
C VAL A 194 4.09 -20.95 9.80
N VAL A 195 4.40 -22.19 10.24
CA VAL A 195 5.25 -22.42 11.43
C VAL A 195 6.66 -21.89 11.20
N GLN A 196 7.19 -22.04 9.98
CA GLN A 196 8.50 -21.54 9.61
C GLN A 196 8.54 -20.01 9.59
N MET A 197 7.51 -19.37 9.05
CA MET A 197 7.35 -17.92 9.05
C MET A 197 7.26 -17.37 10.48
N CYS A 198 6.45 -17.98 11.35
CA CYS A 198 6.37 -17.60 12.76
C CYS A 198 7.73 -17.72 13.46
N ARG A 199 8.45 -18.83 13.26
CA ARG A 199 9.80 -19.02 13.82
C ARG A 199 10.81 -18.02 13.25
N TRP A 200 10.72 -17.70 11.98
CA TRP A 200 11.57 -16.69 11.33
C TRP A 200 11.33 -15.29 11.93
N LEU A 201 10.06 -14.93 12.13
CA LEU A 201 9.68 -13.66 12.78
C LEU A 201 10.18 -13.59 14.22
N GLN A 202 10.00 -14.67 15.00
CA GLN A 202 10.50 -14.75 16.38
C GLN A 202 12.02 -14.51 16.43
N ARG A 203 12.78 -15.17 15.55
CA ARG A 203 14.24 -15.00 15.46
C ARG A 203 14.63 -13.56 15.11
N ARG A 204 13.96 -12.94 14.12
CA ARG A 204 14.23 -11.54 13.76
C ARG A 204 13.93 -10.59 14.91
N HIS A 205 12.83 -10.81 15.62
CA HIS A 205 12.47 -10.01 16.77
C HIS A 205 13.50 -10.14 17.90
N SER A 206 13.94 -11.36 18.22
CA SER A 206 14.99 -11.58 19.23
C SER A 206 16.32 -10.91 18.86
N ILE A 207 16.75 -11.00 17.60
CA ILE A 207 17.97 -10.33 17.12
C ILE A 207 17.83 -8.81 17.23
N HIS A 208 16.66 -8.25 16.87
CA HIS A 208 16.39 -6.82 17.00
C HIS A 208 16.47 -6.36 18.46
N LEU A 209 15.80 -7.05 19.39
CA LEU A 209 15.87 -6.72 20.81
C LEU A 209 17.29 -6.80 21.36
N PHE A 210 18.06 -7.82 20.95
CA PHE A 210 19.45 -7.94 21.35
C PHE A 210 20.32 -6.80 20.81
N ALA A 211 20.10 -6.36 19.56
CA ALA A 211 20.80 -5.21 18.99
C ALA A 211 20.45 -3.89 19.70
N VAL A 212 19.18 -3.71 20.10
CA VAL A 212 18.74 -2.58 20.93
C VAL A 212 19.45 -2.59 22.29
N TRP A 213 19.50 -3.75 22.94
CA TRP A 213 20.20 -3.94 24.22
C TRP A 213 21.71 -3.64 24.11
N LEU A 214 22.37 -4.09 23.05
CA LEU A 214 23.78 -3.81 22.78
C LEU A 214 24.04 -2.30 22.61
N ALA A 215 23.20 -1.60 21.85
CA ALA A 215 23.32 -0.16 21.65
C ALA A 215 23.19 0.58 22.99
N TRP A 216 22.18 0.22 23.80
CA TRP A 216 21.98 0.78 25.13
C TRP A 216 23.19 0.55 26.05
N ARG A 217 23.76 -0.67 26.06
CA ARG A 217 24.99 -1.00 26.80
C ARG A 217 26.20 -0.17 26.38
N GLN A 218 26.23 0.31 25.14
CA GLN A 218 27.29 1.16 24.60
C GLN A 218 27.01 2.67 24.77
N GLY A 219 25.91 3.05 25.45
CA GLY A 219 25.50 4.45 25.59
C GLY A 219 25.00 5.07 24.28
N THR A 220 24.55 4.24 23.33
CA THR A 220 24.03 4.67 22.02
C THR A 220 22.59 4.21 21.81
N THR A 221 21.93 4.74 20.78
CA THR A 221 20.59 4.31 20.37
C THR A 221 20.68 3.45 19.11
N TYR A 222 19.98 2.31 19.11
CA TYR A 222 19.87 1.48 17.91
C TYR A 222 19.10 2.21 16.81
N ASP A 223 19.73 2.41 15.67
CA ASP A 223 19.11 3.05 14.51
C ASP A 223 18.65 1.99 13.50
N ALA A 224 17.35 1.69 13.54
CA ALA A 224 16.70 0.75 12.63
C ALA A 224 16.68 1.23 11.17
N ARG A 225 16.98 2.51 10.91
CA ARG A 225 17.01 3.10 9.56
C ARG A 225 18.35 2.91 8.87
N ARG A 226 19.37 2.39 9.57
CA ARG A 226 20.66 2.07 8.95
C ARG A 226 20.42 1.06 7.83
N ARG A 227 20.76 1.47 6.60
CA ARG A 227 20.71 0.58 5.45
C ARG A 227 21.54 -0.66 5.78
N PRO A 228 21.05 -1.88 5.45
CA PRO A 228 21.89 -3.05 5.56
C PRO A 228 23.19 -2.78 4.79
N PRO A 229 24.35 -3.17 5.33
CA PRO A 229 25.61 -3.03 4.59
C PRO A 229 25.41 -3.63 3.21
N LYS A 230 25.87 -2.90 2.19
CA LYS A 230 25.76 -3.33 0.79
C LYS A 230 26.31 -4.75 0.74
N ALA A 231 25.49 -5.70 0.27
CA ALA A 231 25.88 -7.10 0.27
C ALA A 231 27.28 -7.20 -0.34
N GLU A 232 28.26 -7.62 0.46
CA GLU A 232 29.57 -7.93 -0.08
C GLU A 232 29.35 -8.95 -1.19
N LYS A 233 30.02 -8.75 -2.32
CA LYS A 233 30.10 -9.79 -3.35
C LYS A 233 30.82 -10.97 -2.72
N ARG A 234 30.07 -11.85 -2.07
CA ARG A 234 30.60 -13.15 -1.66
C ARG A 234 30.97 -13.86 -2.94
N ASN A 235 32.22 -14.30 -3.02
CA ASN A 235 32.62 -15.21 -4.08
C ASN A 235 31.63 -16.37 -4.07
N PRO A 236 31.04 -16.72 -5.23
CA PRO A 236 30.10 -17.82 -5.28
C PRO A 236 30.79 -19.04 -4.68
N VAL A 237 30.15 -19.67 -3.68
CA VAL A 237 30.54 -21.00 -3.28
C VAL A 237 30.28 -21.88 -4.49
N VAL A 238 31.35 -22.29 -5.17
CA VAL A 238 31.26 -23.17 -6.33
C VAL A 238 30.89 -24.55 -5.79
N LEU A 239 29.59 -24.79 -5.67
CA LEU A 239 29.06 -26.13 -5.44
C LEU A 239 29.24 -26.91 -6.75
N ALA A 240 29.94 -28.04 -6.68
CA ALA A 240 30.06 -28.93 -7.82
C ALA A 240 28.65 -29.37 -8.27
N LYS A 241 28.27 -29.05 -9.52
CA LYS A 241 26.98 -29.46 -10.10
C LYS A 241 26.85 -30.97 -10.24
N VAL A 242 27.99 -31.64 -10.33
CA VAL A 242 28.10 -33.09 -10.41
C VAL A 242 28.90 -33.54 -9.19
N PRO A 243 28.32 -34.35 -8.29
CA PRO A 243 29.10 -34.92 -7.21
C PRO A 243 30.17 -35.85 -7.82
N PRO A 244 31.41 -35.85 -7.31
CA PRO A 244 32.44 -36.78 -7.77
C PRO A 244 32.03 -38.24 -7.57
N VAL A 245 31.09 -38.50 -6.65
CA VAL A 245 30.47 -39.81 -6.44
C VAL A 245 28.95 -39.65 -6.44
N PRO A 246 28.27 -39.83 -7.58
CA PRO A 246 26.81 -39.78 -7.63
C PRO A 246 26.19 -40.99 -6.93
N ARG A 247 24.97 -40.82 -6.41
CA ARG A 247 24.13 -41.89 -5.81
C ARG A 247 24.73 -42.57 -4.56
N LYS A 248 25.56 -41.88 -3.76
CA LYS A 248 25.96 -42.39 -2.43
C LYS A 248 24.75 -42.70 -1.56
N GLN A 249 24.79 -43.82 -0.84
CA GLN A 249 23.76 -44.11 0.15
C GLN A 249 23.94 -43.17 1.35
N ILE A 250 22.83 -42.87 2.03
CA ILE A 250 22.85 -42.03 3.24
C ILE A 250 23.78 -42.66 4.30
N SER A 251 23.80 -44.00 4.43
CA SER A 251 24.68 -44.72 5.34
C SER A 251 26.17 -44.49 5.07
N ASP A 252 26.57 -44.35 3.80
CA ASP A 252 27.96 -44.10 3.44
C ASP A 252 28.38 -42.67 3.82
N LEU A 253 27.44 -41.72 3.73
CA LEU A 253 27.68 -40.34 4.18
C LEU A 253 27.86 -40.25 5.70
N GLU A 254 27.09 -41.02 6.46
CA GLU A 254 27.20 -41.09 7.92
C GLU A 254 28.53 -41.73 8.34
N ARG A 255 28.96 -42.80 7.66
CA ARG A 255 30.22 -43.51 7.93
C ARG A 255 31.47 -42.71 7.54
N GLU A 256 31.49 -42.14 6.34
CA GLU A 256 32.72 -41.56 5.75
C GLU A 256 32.91 -40.09 6.10
N HIS A 257 31.85 -39.39 6.43
CA HIS A 257 31.89 -37.95 6.73
C HIS A 257 31.43 -37.63 8.17
N GLY A 258 31.17 -38.64 9.00
CA GLY A 258 30.77 -38.46 10.40
C GLY A 258 29.45 -37.72 10.58
N ILE A 259 28.62 -37.66 9.54
CA ILE A 259 27.36 -36.93 9.57
C ILE A 259 26.37 -37.74 10.40
N THR A 260 25.77 -37.13 11.42
CA THR A 260 24.77 -37.80 12.27
C THR A 260 23.40 -37.16 12.08
N GLY A 261 22.35 -37.99 12.06
CA GLY A 261 20.97 -37.50 11.96
C GLY A 261 20.57 -36.96 10.57
N PHE A 262 21.38 -37.17 9.53
CA PHE A 262 21.12 -36.64 8.19
C PHE A 262 19.79 -37.14 7.62
N LYS A 263 19.51 -38.44 7.79
CA LYS A 263 18.25 -39.04 7.31
C LYS A 263 17.01 -38.41 7.95
N ALA A 264 17.07 -38.11 9.25
CA ALA A 264 15.98 -37.47 9.97
C ALA A 264 15.80 -36.02 9.50
N ALA A 265 16.90 -35.26 9.42
CA ALA A 265 16.88 -33.88 8.93
C ALA A 265 16.40 -33.77 7.48
N LEU A 266 16.83 -34.68 6.60
CA LEU A 266 16.42 -34.72 5.20
C LEU A 266 14.92 -35.01 5.05
N LYS A 267 14.37 -35.93 5.85
CA LYS A 267 12.92 -36.20 5.91
C LYS A 267 12.10 -35.01 6.41
N THR A 268 12.68 -34.16 7.26
CA THR A 268 12.01 -32.93 7.73
C THR A 268 12.13 -31.79 6.70
N PHE A 269 13.18 -31.79 5.89
CA PHE A 269 13.44 -30.75 4.90
C PHE A 269 12.65 -30.97 3.60
N LEU A 270 12.60 -32.22 3.13
CA LEU A 270 11.76 -32.68 2.02
C LEU A 270 10.30 -32.74 2.44
#